data_AF-A0A0B7AGK6-F1
#
_entry.id   AF-A0A0B7AGK6-F1
#
_cell.length_a   1.000
_cell.length_b   1.000
_cell.length_c   1.000
_cell.angle_alpha   90.00
_cell.angle_beta   90.00
_cell.angle_gamma   90.00
#
_symmetry.space_group_name_H-M   'P 1'
#
loop_
_entity.id
_entity.type
_entity.pdbx_description
1 polymer ?
#
loop_
_entity_poly.entity_id
_entity_poly.type
_entity_poly.pdbx_seq_one_letter_code
_entity_poly.pdbx_strand_id
1 'polypeptide(L)'
;MEIDAYELQEILNAVFTKEFSFPGFGIDCSRSMVAMHDGDLSGKLGYDEFKELWDDLRRWKEVFKQFDKDKSGNLSSYELRNALNHVGFHISNRTFKSLVMRYSNKTGNIDFGDFIMCTVRLKTMLTSFKGRDPESSGLAPYDIDGFIQTTMYS
;
A
#
# COMPACT_ATOMS: atom_id res chain seq x y z
N MET A 1 -24.29 2.51 -1.89
CA MET A 1 -23.45 3.00 -2.99
C MET A 1 -22.10 2.34 -2.78
N GLU A 2 -21.64 1.63 -3.78
CA GLU A 2 -20.37 0.89 -3.75
C GLU A 2 -19.47 1.49 -4.82
N ILE A 3 -18.15 1.48 -4.57
CA ILE A 3 -17.14 2.07 -5.46
C ILE A 3 -16.28 0.93 -6.01
N ASP A 4 -16.23 0.77 -7.32
CA ASP A 4 -15.31 -0.18 -7.95
C ASP A 4 -13.89 0.38 -8.15
N ALA A 5 -12.95 -0.46 -8.61
CA ALA A 5 -11.57 -0.05 -8.78
C ALA A 5 -11.35 1.04 -9.84
N TYR A 6 -12.23 1.17 -10.84
CA TYR A 6 -12.14 2.19 -11.87
C TYR A 6 -12.65 3.54 -11.33
N GLU A 7 -13.79 3.53 -10.65
CA GLU A 7 -14.33 4.71 -9.95
C GLU A 7 -13.34 5.21 -8.89
N LEU A 8 -12.74 4.28 -8.12
CA LEU A 8 -11.69 4.61 -7.16
C LEU A 8 -10.49 5.26 -7.86
N GLN A 9 -10.03 4.71 -8.99
CA GLN A 9 -8.90 5.27 -9.74
C GLN A 9 -9.16 6.73 -10.14
N GLU A 10 -10.36 7.04 -10.64
CA GLU A 10 -10.75 8.39 -11.02
C GLU A 10 -10.75 9.34 -9.82
N ILE A 11 -11.36 8.91 -8.70
CA ILE A 11 -11.40 9.70 -7.45
C ILE A 11 -9.99 10.01 -6.96
N LEU A 12 -9.13 8.98 -6.88
CA LEU A 12 -7.77 9.13 -6.38
C LEU A 12 -6.95 10.05 -7.28
N ASN A 13 -7.02 9.86 -8.60
CA ASN A 13 -6.28 10.69 -9.54
C ASN A 13 -6.77 12.14 -9.55
N ALA A 14 -8.08 12.38 -9.39
CA ALA A 14 -8.65 13.72 -9.29
C ALA A 14 -8.17 14.51 -8.05
N VAL A 15 -7.76 13.80 -6.99
CA VAL A 15 -7.30 14.38 -5.72
C VAL A 15 -5.77 14.49 -5.68
N PHE A 16 -5.06 13.37 -5.84
CA PHE A 16 -3.64 13.29 -5.50
C PHE A 16 -2.71 13.82 -6.60
N THR A 17 -3.08 13.73 -7.88
CA THR A 17 -2.23 14.25 -8.98
C THR A 17 -2.15 15.78 -9.02
N LYS A 18 -3.05 16.46 -8.31
CA LYS A 18 -2.99 17.92 -8.10
C LYS A 18 -2.00 18.31 -7.00
N GLU A 19 -1.70 17.39 -6.10
CA GLU A 19 -0.88 17.62 -4.91
C GLU A 19 0.55 17.08 -5.07
N PHE A 20 0.71 15.98 -5.80
CA PHE A 20 2.00 15.30 -6.02
C PHE A 20 2.30 15.14 -7.51
N SER A 21 3.58 15.23 -7.84
CA SER A 21 4.08 14.97 -9.20
C SER A 21 4.40 13.49 -9.38
N PHE A 22 3.46 12.73 -9.94
CA PHE A 22 3.62 11.33 -10.32
C PHE A 22 2.68 11.00 -11.49
N PRO A 23 2.84 9.86 -12.20
CA PRO A 23 2.01 9.53 -13.38
C PRO A 23 0.51 9.33 -13.11
N GLY A 24 0.09 9.29 -11.85
CA GLY A 24 -1.24 8.87 -11.43
C GLY A 24 -1.26 7.38 -11.03
N PHE A 25 -2.29 7.02 -10.26
CA PHE A 25 -2.54 5.63 -9.88
C PHE A 25 -3.02 4.84 -11.09
N GLY A 26 -2.36 3.72 -11.36
CA GLY A 26 -2.81 2.73 -12.33
C GLY A 26 -3.98 1.89 -11.81
N ILE A 27 -4.64 1.17 -12.71
CA ILE A 27 -5.81 0.34 -12.36
C ILE A 27 -5.43 -0.78 -11.40
N ASP A 28 -4.25 -1.38 -11.54
CA ASP A 28 -3.81 -2.46 -10.64
C ASP A 28 -3.49 -1.95 -9.23
N CYS A 29 -3.06 -0.68 -9.10
CA CYS A 29 -2.92 -0.05 -7.80
C CYS A 29 -4.29 0.12 -7.13
N SER A 30 -5.27 0.59 -7.90
CA SER A 30 -6.65 0.75 -7.41
C SER A 30 -7.30 -0.59 -7.06
N ARG A 31 -7.05 -1.65 -7.84
CA ARG A 31 -7.49 -3.03 -7.52
C ARG A 31 -6.86 -3.55 -6.23
N SER A 32 -5.56 -3.36 -6.01
CA SER A 32 -4.92 -3.72 -4.74
C SER A 32 -5.47 -2.92 -3.57
N MET A 33 -5.84 -1.65 -3.76
CA MET A 33 -6.50 -0.85 -2.71
C MET A 33 -7.90 -1.36 -2.38
N VAL A 34 -8.68 -1.76 -3.38
CA VAL A 34 -9.99 -2.41 -3.16
C VAL A 34 -9.78 -3.72 -2.41
N ALA A 35 -8.94 -4.62 -2.91
CA ALA A 35 -8.68 -5.92 -2.29
C ALA A 35 -8.16 -5.84 -0.85
N MET A 36 -7.46 -4.75 -0.48
CA MET A 36 -6.96 -4.53 0.88
C MET A 36 -8.09 -4.32 1.91
N HIS A 37 -9.23 -3.77 1.48
CA HIS A 37 -10.35 -3.38 2.36
C HIS A 37 -11.70 -4.03 2.02
N ASP A 38 -11.78 -4.78 0.93
CA ASP A 38 -12.94 -5.57 0.51
C ASP A 38 -13.13 -6.80 1.42
N GLY A 39 -13.68 -6.56 2.61
CA GLY A 39 -13.83 -7.55 3.66
C GLY A 39 -14.98 -8.51 3.40
N ASP A 40 -15.96 -8.10 2.60
CA ASP A 40 -17.12 -8.91 2.20
C ASP A 40 -16.93 -9.66 0.88
N LEU A 41 -15.80 -9.44 0.19
CA LEU A 41 -15.44 -10.04 -1.10
C LEU A 41 -16.44 -9.68 -2.21
N SER A 42 -17.05 -8.50 -2.15
CA SER A 42 -17.91 -7.97 -3.19
C SER A 42 -17.14 -7.55 -4.45
N GLY A 43 -15.83 -7.35 -4.34
CA GLY A 43 -14.99 -6.79 -5.40
C GLY A 43 -15.12 -5.26 -5.52
N LYS A 44 -15.76 -4.62 -4.54
CA LYS A 44 -16.02 -3.18 -4.49
C LYS A 44 -15.80 -2.69 -3.06
N LEU A 45 -15.91 -1.39 -2.87
CA LEU A 45 -15.86 -0.77 -1.55
C LEU A 45 -17.22 -0.21 -1.17
N GLY A 46 -17.80 -0.74 -0.10
CA GLY A 46 -18.87 -0.10 0.64
C GLY A 46 -18.41 1.19 1.32
N TYR A 47 -19.34 1.88 2.00
CA TYR A 47 -19.03 3.16 2.65
C TYR A 47 -17.94 3.04 3.73
N ASP A 48 -18.06 2.03 4.60
CA ASP A 48 -17.12 1.85 5.71
C ASP A 48 -15.74 1.41 5.19
N GLU A 49 -15.68 0.49 4.23
CA GLU A 49 -14.43 0.04 3.59
C GLU A 49 -13.72 1.19 2.85
N PHE A 50 -14.48 2.01 2.11
CA PHE A 50 -13.93 3.19 1.46
C PHE A 50 -13.41 4.21 2.48
N LYS A 51 -14.14 4.42 3.59
CA LYS A 51 -13.71 5.33 4.66
C LYS A 51 -12.41 4.86 5.29
N GLU A 52 -12.27 3.57 5.59
CA GLU A 52 -11.03 3.02 6.15
C GLU A 52 -9.86 3.14 5.18
N LEU A 53 -10.08 2.84 3.88
CA LEU A 53 -9.08 3.08 2.84
C LEU A 53 -8.68 4.57 2.78
N TRP A 54 -9.65 5.47 2.83
CA TRP A 54 -9.40 6.91 2.75
C TRP A 54 -8.59 7.40 3.96
N ASP A 55 -8.85 6.87 5.14
CA ASP A 55 -8.12 7.19 6.38
C ASP A 55 -6.67 6.73 6.30
N ASP A 56 -6.41 5.53 5.77
CA ASP A 56 -5.06 5.05 5.50
C ASP A 56 -4.32 5.96 4.51
N LEU A 57 -4.95 6.28 3.38
CA LEU A 57 -4.34 7.12 2.34
C LEU A 57 -4.01 8.52 2.89
N ARG A 58 -4.89 9.11 3.70
CA ARG A 58 -4.61 10.39 4.37
C ARG A 58 -3.43 10.27 5.32
N ARG A 59 -3.36 9.21 6.13
CA ARG A 59 -2.23 8.98 7.03
C ARG A 59 -0.93 8.83 6.25
N TRP A 60 -0.91 7.98 5.22
CA TRP A 60 0.29 7.74 4.41
C TRP A 60 0.72 8.97 3.63
N LYS A 61 -0.22 9.81 3.19
CA LYS A 61 0.08 11.12 2.62
C LYS A 61 0.91 11.99 3.56
N GLU A 62 0.48 12.11 4.81
CA GLU A 62 1.21 12.92 5.79
C GLU A 62 2.58 12.32 6.12
N VAL A 63 2.69 10.98 6.17
CA VAL A 63 3.99 10.30 6.32
C VAL A 63 4.91 10.62 5.14
N PHE A 64 4.43 10.51 3.90
CA PHE A 64 5.24 10.82 2.71
C PHE A 64 5.81 12.23 2.79
N LYS A 65 4.95 13.22 3.06
CA LYS A 65 5.36 14.63 3.22
C LYS A 65 6.34 14.84 4.37
N GLN A 66 6.15 14.12 5.47
CA GLN A 66 7.01 14.25 6.64
C GLN A 66 8.43 13.75 6.37
N PHE A 67 8.57 12.70 5.55
CA PHE A 67 9.83 12.02 5.29
C PHE A 67 10.53 12.42 3.99
N ASP A 68 9.86 13.08 3.05
CA ASP A 68 10.50 13.83 1.96
C ASP A 68 11.20 15.07 2.54
N LYS A 69 12.40 14.88 3.10
CA LYS A 69 13.11 15.91 3.88
C LYS A 69 13.76 16.95 2.98
N ASP A 70 14.26 16.49 1.84
CA ASP A 70 14.89 17.35 0.85
C ASP A 70 13.85 18.06 -0.06
N LYS A 71 12.56 17.72 0.08
CA LYS A 71 11.45 18.26 -0.70
C LYS A 71 11.63 18.01 -2.20
N SER A 72 12.25 16.89 -2.55
CA SER A 72 12.42 16.44 -3.93
C SER A 72 11.10 15.97 -4.55
N GLY A 73 10.04 15.82 -3.75
CA GLY A 73 8.78 15.21 -4.18
C GLY A 73 8.85 13.69 -4.27
N ASN A 74 9.95 13.09 -3.81
CA ASN A 74 10.21 11.66 -3.84
C ASN A 74 10.86 11.21 -2.53
N LEU A 75 10.82 9.91 -2.25
CA LEU A 75 11.57 9.33 -1.14
C LEU A 75 12.81 8.63 -1.69
N SER A 76 13.97 8.98 -1.14
CA SER A 76 15.16 8.13 -1.25
C SER A 76 14.94 6.81 -0.50
N SER A 77 15.80 5.81 -0.75
CA SER A 77 15.77 4.56 0.02
C SER A 77 15.95 4.76 1.53
N TYR A 78 16.70 5.77 1.97
CA TYR A 78 16.84 6.09 3.39
C TYR A 78 15.53 6.64 3.98
N GLU A 79 14.89 7.57 3.28
CA GLU A 79 13.62 8.16 3.71
C GLU A 79 12.49 7.16 3.69
N LEU A 80 12.42 6.30 2.66
CA LEU A 80 11.46 5.19 2.58
C LEU A 80 11.57 4.27 3.79
N ARG A 81 12.79 3.90 4.21
CA ARG A 81 12.99 3.05 5.39
C ARG A 81 12.39 3.67 6.64
N ASN A 82 12.59 4.97 6.83
CA ASN A 82 12.09 5.71 7.98
C ASN A 82 10.56 5.89 7.92
N ALA A 83 10.02 6.18 6.73
CA ALA A 83 8.59 6.27 6.49
C ALA A 83 7.87 4.96 6.81
N LEU A 84 8.34 3.82 6.29
CA LEU A 84 7.74 2.51 6.57
C LEU A 84 7.80 2.16 8.07
N ASN A 85 8.91 2.44 8.74
CA ASN A 85 9.01 2.26 10.19
C ASN A 85 8.00 3.14 10.96
N HIS A 86 7.77 4.38 10.51
CA HIS A 86 6.80 5.29 11.12
C HIS A 86 5.34 4.87 10.90
N VAL A 87 5.04 4.24 9.75
CA VAL A 87 3.74 3.59 9.53
C VAL A 87 3.54 2.40 10.48
N GLY A 88 4.63 1.78 10.95
CA GLY A 88 4.63 0.61 11.84
C GLY A 88 5.08 -0.68 11.16
N PHE A 89 5.71 -0.58 9.98
CA PHE A 89 6.17 -1.72 9.20
C PHE A 89 7.64 -2.00 9.45
N HIS A 90 7.91 -2.88 10.41
CA HIS A 90 9.25 -3.34 10.74
C HIS A 90 9.61 -4.60 9.92
N ILE A 91 10.44 -4.42 8.90
CA ILE A 91 10.87 -5.50 8.01
C ILE A 91 12.39 -5.66 8.01
N SER A 92 12.86 -6.87 7.69
CA SER A 92 14.30 -7.15 7.59
C SER A 92 14.98 -6.31 6.49
N ASN A 93 16.30 -6.12 6.59
CA ASN A 93 17.08 -5.45 5.54
C ASN A 93 16.99 -6.17 4.19
N ARG A 94 16.91 -7.51 4.20
CA ARG A 94 16.74 -8.32 3.00
C ARG A 94 15.43 -7.99 2.30
N THR A 95 14.32 -8.01 3.04
CA THR A 95 12.99 -7.66 2.53
C THR A 95 12.95 -6.22 2.04
N PHE A 96 13.52 -5.29 2.81
CA PHE A 96 13.57 -3.88 2.44
C PHE A 96 14.31 -3.65 1.12
N LYS A 97 15.43 -4.34 0.90
CA LYS A 97 16.16 -4.27 -0.38
C LYS A 97 15.28 -4.70 -1.55
N SER A 98 14.45 -5.73 -1.38
CA SER A 98 13.46 -6.15 -2.39
C SER A 98 12.41 -5.09 -2.66
N LEU A 99 11.92 -4.38 -1.64
CA LEU A 99 10.98 -3.27 -1.84
C LEU A 99 11.63 -2.14 -2.64
N VAL A 100 12.86 -1.73 -2.30
CA VAL A 100 13.59 -0.70 -3.05
C VAL A 100 13.74 -1.13 -4.51
N MET A 101 14.22 -2.35 -4.78
CA MET A 101 14.38 -2.85 -6.16
C MET A 101 13.07 -2.87 -6.96
N ARG A 102 11.92 -3.05 -6.30
CA ARG A 102 10.63 -3.16 -6.96
C ARG A 102 9.93 -1.82 -7.21
N TYR A 103 10.11 -0.85 -6.31
CA TYR A 103 9.35 0.40 -6.29
C TYR A 103 10.19 1.66 -6.54
N SER A 104 11.52 1.56 -6.56
CA SER A 104 12.35 2.71 -6.93
C SER A 104 12.47 2.82 -8.45
N ASN A 105 12.47 4.05 -8.93
CA ASN A 105 12.80 4.39 -10.31
C ASN A 105 14.31 4.19 -10.60
N LYS A 106 14.74 4.55 -11.82
CA LYS A 106 16.13 4.38 -12.30
C LYS A 106 17.17 5.16 -11.48
N THR A 107 16.76 6.18 -10.74
CA THR A 107 17.65 6.98 -9.88
C THR A 107 17.59 6.55 -8.42
N GLY A 108 16.88 5.46 -8.10
CA GLY A 108 16.76 4.94 -6.73
C GLY A 108 15.77 5.70 -5.84
N ASN A 109 14.90 6.52 -6.45
CA ASN A 109 13.88 7.30 -5.75
C ASN A 109 12.49 6.69 -5.95
N ILE A 110 11.63 6.86 -4.97
CA ILE A 110 10.26 6.35 -4.93
C ILE A 110 9.31 7.54 -4.98
N ASP A 111 8.46 7.63 -5.99
CA ASP A 111 7.45 8.68 -6.06
C ASP A 111 6.25 8.40 -5.13
N PHE A 112 5.30 9.33 -5.06
CA PHE A 112 4.12 9.18 -4.21
C PHE A 112 3.27 7.94 -4.56
N GLY A 113 3.06 7.68 -5.85
CA GLY A 113 2.26 6.54 -6.31
C GLY A 113 2.89 5.21 -5.96
N ASP A 114 4.20 5.09 -6.18
CA ASP A 114 4.98 3.89 -5.83
C ASP A 114 5.05 3.67 -4.32
N PHE A 115 5.18 4.74 -3.53
CA PHE A 115 5.13 4.66 -2.07
C PHE A 115 3.78 4.11 -1.58
N ILE A 116 2.67 4.64 -2.09
CA ILE A 116 1.34 4.16 -1.72
C ILE A 116 1.15 2.71 -2.15
N MET A 117 1.52 2.32 -3.38
CA MET A 117 1.42 0.93 -3.84
C MET A 117 2.23 -0.04 -2.96
N CYS A 118 3.45 0.35 -2.61
CA CYS A 118 4.30 -0.42 -1.70
C CYS A 118 3.63 -0.59 -0.33
N THR A 119 3.06 0.48 0.20
CA THR A 119 2.44 0.54 1.54
C THR A 119 1.15 -0.26 1.59
N VAL A 120 0.31 -0.19 0.54
CA VAL A 120 -0.90 -1.02 0.36
C VAL A 120 -0.55 -2.49 0.41
N ARG A 121 0.33 -2.95 -0.49
CA ARG A 121 0.69 -4.38 -0.55
C ARG A 121 1.32 -4.88 0.75
N LEU A 122 2.16 -4.05 1.39
CA LEU A 122 2.78 -4.43 2.65
C LEU A 122 1.75 -4.51 3.78
N LYS A 123 0.80 -3.58 3.85
CA LYS A 123 -0.33 -3.64 4.79
C LYS A 123 -1.17 -4.90 4.58
N THR A 124 -1.54 -5.20 3.33
CA THR A 124 -2.31 -6.40 2.98
C THR A 124 -1.59 -7.66 3.47
N MET A 125 -0.32 -7.84 3.08
CA MET A 125 0.48 -9.02 3.46
C MET A 125 0.62 -9.17 4.98
N LEU A 126 0.90 -8.07 5.70
CA LEU A 126 1.07 -8.11 7.15
C LEU A 126 -0.25 -8.37 7.88
N THR A 127 -1.37 -7.88 7.35
CA THR A 127 -2.70 -8.10 7.93
C THR A 127 -3.13 -9.56 7.74
N SER A 128 -2.97 -10.10 6.53
CA SER A 128 -3.25 -11.52 6.25
C SER A 128 -2.38 -12.46 7.08
N PHE A 129 -1.09 -12.12 7.24
CA PHE A 129 -0.19 -12.87 8.11
C PHE A 129 -0.67 -12.86 9.57
N LYS A 130 -0.95 -11.67 10.13
CA LYS A 130 -1.41 -11.53 11.52
C LYS A 130 -2.73 -12.25 11.77
N GLY A 131 -3.66 -12.23 10.82
CA GLY A 131 -4.93 -12.96 10.91
C GLY A 131 -4.75 -14.48 11.03
N ARG A 132 -3.60 -15.01 10.61
CA ARG A 132 -3.25 -16.44 10.67
C ARG A 132 -2.19 -16.78 11.73
N ASP A 133 -1.66 -15.80 12.45
CA ASP A 133 -0.69 -15.97 13.54
C ASP A 133 -1.18 -15.30 14.83
N PRO A 134 -2.33 -15.73 15.41
CA PRO A 134 -2.89 -15.10 16.60
C PRO A 134 -1.99 -15.24 17.84
N GLU A 135 -1.15 -16.28 17.87
CA GLU A 135 -0.22 -16.54 18.98
C GLU A 135 1.12 -15.80 18.83
N SER A 136 1.31 -15.02 17.75
CA SER A 136 2.57 -14.32 17.45
C SER A 136 3.79 -15.25 17.42
N SER A 137 3.60 -16.46 16.89
CA SER A 137 4.63 -17.49 16.75
C SER A 137 5.66 -17.15 15.66
N GLY A 138 5.32 -16.22 14.76
CA GLY A 138 6.12 -15.91 13.58
C GLY A 138 5.88 -16.88 12.41
N LEU A 139 4.84 -17.73 12.49
CA LEU A 139 4.44 -18.65 11.43
C LEU A 139 2.95 -18.48 11.11
N ALA A 140 2.62 -18.34 9.83
CA ALA A 140 1.25 -18.30 9.33
C ALA A 140 1.03 -19.50 8.39
N PRO A 141 0.34 -20.56 8.83
CA PRO A 141 0.12 -21.75 8.00
C PRO A 141 -0.88 -21.45 6.88
N TYR A 142 -0.54 -21.91 5.67
CA TYR A 142 -1.41 -21.91 4.50
C TYR A 142 -1.45 -23.31 3.89
N ASP A 143 -2.63 -23.74 3.47
CA ASP A 143 -2.76 -24.72 2.39
C ASP A 143 -2.52 -24.05 1.03
N ILE A 144 -2.47 -24.85 -0.04
CA ILE A 144 -2.15 -24.33 -1.38
C ILE A 144 -3.19 -23.30 -1.83
N ASP A 145 -4.48 -23.60 -1.67
CA ASP A 145 -5.57 -22.73 -2.11
C ASP A 145 -5.61 -21.43 -1.31
N GLY A 146 -5.47 -21.49 0.01
CA GLY A 146 -5.41 -20.30 0.85
C GLY A 146 -4.18 -19.43 0.55
N PHE A 147 -3.04 -20.04 0.21
CA PHE A 147 -1.85 -19.31 -0.20
C PHE A 147 -2.07 -18.60 -1.55
N ILE A 148 -2.65 -19.29 -2.53
CA ILE A 148 -2.95 -18.72 -3.85
C ILE A 148 -3.96 -17.57 -3.70
N GLN A 149 -5.06 -17.78 -2.98
CA GLN A 149 -6.07 -16.74 -2.75
C GLN A 149 -5.45 -15.49 -2.12
N THR A 150 -4.64 -15.67 -1.07
CA THR A 150 -4.00 -14.56 -0.34
C THR A 150 -2.97 -13.80 -1.18
N THR A 151 -2.31 -14.46 -2.13
CA THR A 151 -1.29 -13.83 -2.97
C THR A 151 -1.85 -13.24 -4.27
N MET A 152 -2.99 -13.72 -4.74
CA MET A 152 -3.64 -13.27 -5.97
C MET A 152 -4.68 -12.16 -5.73
N TYR A 153 -5.37 -12.17 -4.58
CA TYR A 153 -6.32 -11.13 -4.18
C TYR A 153 -5.73 -10.27 -3.07
N SER A 154 -4.81 -9.36 -3.44
CA SER A 154 -4.03 -8.54 -2.49
C SER A 154 -3.58 -7.18 -3.01
#